data_AF-A0A1W9JUU0-F1
#
_entry.id   AF-A0A1W9JUU0-F1
#
_cell.length_a   1.000
_cell.length_b   1.000
_cell.length_c   1.000
_cell.angle_alpha   90.00
_cell.angle_beta   90.00
_cell.angle_gamma   90.00
#
_symmetry.space_group_name_H-M   'P 1'
#
loop_
_entity.id
_entity.type
_entity.pdbx_description
1 polymer ?
#
loop_
_entity_poly.entity_id
_entity_poly.type
_entity_poly.pdbx_seq_one_letter_code
_entity_poly.pdbx_strand_id
1 'polypeptide(L)'
;MINVKNYLMIIFTATSGLVFASDAQLLLVRDANPNKTCDVPVFNGKLYSVPNNQSLDDVSSVVGLNMLTRTQELPFEDNASGRSSIPTGTYSANIREDQTKSWMQGKPDRAWRLELINTNPRSAIQFHYGKDKSWSKGCVILTGNTDNVGLICRAGDPDTPDGAVTAVRNYVNGKVNSSSDSIRIRIVEWSVSE
;
A
#
# COMPACT_ATOMS: atom_id res chain seq x y z
N MET A 1 4.24 -15.75 30.25
CA MET A 1 3.28 -14.67 30.57
C MET A 1 2.60 -14.26 29.27
N ILE A 2 1.30 -14.52 29.14
CA ILE A 2 0.51 -14.18 27.96
C ILE A 2 0.00 -12.75 28.19
N ASN A 3 0.54 -11.80 27.44
CA ASN A 3 0.17 -10.40 27.56
C ASN A 3 -1.05 -10.15 26.66
N VAL A 4 -2.25 -10.37 27.20
CA VAL A 4 -3.52 -10.09 26.51
C VAL A 4 -3.81 -8.61 26.68
N LYS A 5 -3.44 -7.78 25.69
CA LYS A 5 -3.79 -6.35 25.70
C LYS A 5 -5.28 -6.22 25.31
N ASN A 6 -6.12 -5.90 26.29
CA ASN A 6 -7.52 -5.51 26.10
C ASN A 6 -7.59 -4.13 25.43
N TYR A 7 -8.41 -3.99 24.40
CA TYR A 7 -8.73 -2.67 23.84
C TYR A 7 -10.24 -2.43 23.84
N LEU A 8 -10.61 -1.25 24.34
CA LEU A 8 -11.97 -0.73 24.45
C LEU A 8 -12.51 -0.41 23.05
N MET A 9 -13.63 -1.04 22.73
CA MET A 9 -14.29 -1.06 21.44
C MET A 9 -15.44 -0.04 21.46
N ILE A 10 -15.39 0.98 20.60
CA ILE A 10 -16.58 1.78 20.27
C ILE A 10 -17.17 1.17 19.01
N ILE A 11 -18.19 0.32 19.19
CA ILE A 11 -18.91 -0.34 18.10
C ILE A 11 -19.93 0.66 17.55
N PHE A 12 -19.74 1.11 16.30
CA PHE A 12 -20.82 1.68 15.51
C PHE A 12 -21.43 0.56 14.65
N THR A 13 -22.55 -0.01 15.08
CA THR A 13 -23.32 -0.91 14.21
C THR A 13 -24.08 -0.10 13.18
N ALA A 14 -23.58 -0.08 11.94
CA ALA A 14 -24.39 0.28 10.79
C ALA A 14 -25.11 -0.97 10.27
N THR A 15 -26.44 -0.96 10.31
CA THR A 15 -27.30 -1.99 9.74
C THR A 15 -27.47 -1.82 8.22
N SER A 16 -27.51 -2.98 7.56
CA SER A 16 -28.16 -3.32 6.28
C SER A 16 -27.49 -2.95 4.95
N GLY A 17 -27.10 -3.99 4.21
CA GLY A 17 -26.84 -3.97 2.77
C GLY A 17 -26.15 -5.25 2.29
N LEU A 18 -26.88 -6.12 1.57
CA LEU A 18 -26.38 -7.35 0.95
C LEU A 18 -25.21 -7.08 -0.02
N VAL A 19 -24.03 -7.66 0.25
CA VAL A 19 -23.18 -8.50 -0.65
C VAL A 19 -23.35 -8.27 -2.17
N PHE A 20 -22.36 -7.99 -3.01
CA PHE A 20 -20.95 -7.59 -2.90
C PHE A 20 -20.64 -6.89 -4.23
N ALA A 21 -20.34 -5.58 -4.24
CA ALA A 21 -19.45 -5.10 -5.30
C ALA A 21 -18.13 -5.87 -5.12
N SER A 22 -17.53 -6.35 -6.21
CA SER A 22 -16.26 -7.04 -6.14
C SER A 22 -15.13 -6.03 -5.91
N ASP A 23 -15.20 -5.36 -4.77
CA ASP A 23 -14.22 -4.38 -4.37
C ASP A 23 -12.92 -5.08 -4.03
N ALA A 24 -11.81 -4.53 -4.52
CA ALA A 24 -10.50 -4.85 -3.97
C ALA A 24 -10.32 -4.01 -2.69
N GLN A 25 -10.15 -4.68 -1.55
CA GLN A 25 -9.91 -4.01 -0.27
C GLN A 25 -8.48 -4.29 0.20
N LEU A 26 -7.71 -3.23 0.40
CA LEU A 26 -6.32 -3.30 0.80
C LEU A 26 -6.10 -2.56 2.12
N LEU A 27 -5.35 -3.17 3.03
CA LEU A 27 -4.89 -2.53 4.25
C LEU A 27 -3.38 -2.31 4.17
N LEU A 28 -2.95 -1.06 4.13
CA LEU A 28 -1.55 -0.67 4.33
C LEU A 28 -1.34 -0.42 5.83
N VAL A 29 -0.55 -1.28 6.46
CA VAL A 29 -0.05 -1.06 7.82
C VAL A 29 1.35 -0.47 7.74
N ARG A 30 1.49 0.77 8.21
CA ARG A 30 2.73 1.52 8.20
C ARG A 30 3.36 1.54 9.59
N ASP A 31 4.68 1.44 9.64
CA ASP A 31 5.46 1.65 10.86
C ASP A 31 5.35 3.10 11.32
N ALA A 32 5.11 3.32 12.62
CA ALA A 32 4.95 4.66 13.17
C ALA A 32 6.23 5.53 13.04
N ASN A 33 7.40 4.90 13.00
CA ASN A 33 8.68 5.59 12.95
C ASN A 33 9.40 5.29 11.63
N PRO A 34 9.89 6.31 10.90
CA PRO A 34 10.65 6.08 9.69
C PRO A 34 12.04 5.53 10.02
N ASN A 35 12.51 4.57 9.23
CA ASN A 35 13.91 4.13 9.23
C ASN A 35 14.70 4.94 8.21
N LYS A 36 16.04 4.94 8.30
CA LYS A 36 16.88 5.55 7.26
C LYS A 36 17.29 4.48 6.25
N THR A 37 16.95 4.72 4.98
CA THR A 37 17.44 3.95 3.84
C THR A 37 18.06 4.92 2.84
N CYS A 38 19.35 4.74 2.53
CA CYS A 38 20.09 5.62 1.62
C CYS A 38 20.07 7.10 2.04
N ASP A 39 20.22 7.39 3.34
CA ASP A 39 20.12 8.73 3.94
C ASP A 39 18.77 9.44 3.73
N VAL A 40 17.73 8.68 3.33
CA VAL A 40 16.35 9.16 3.22
C VAL A 40 15.53 8.48 4.31
N PRO A 41 14.71 9.23 5.05
CA PRO A 41 13.75 8.61 5.97
C PRO A 41 12.67 7.91 5.14
N VAL A 42 12.41 6.64 5.43
CA VAL A 42 11.47 5.76 4.73
C VAL A 42 10.56 5.13 5.77
N PHE A 43 9.25 5.19 5.55
CA PHE A 43 8.31 4.43 6.37
C PHE A 43 8.16 3.04 5.77
N ASN A 44 8.57 2.02 6.52
CA ASN A 44 8.31 0.66 6.09
C ASN A 44 6.86 0.29 6.43
N GLY A 45 6.35 -0.72 5.74
CA GLY A 45 5.01 -1.21 5.97
C GLY A 45 4.75 -2.53 5.30
N LYS A 46 3.50 -2.96 5.40
CA LYS A 46 2.99 -4.21 4.82
C LYS A 46 1.61 -3.94 4.24
N LEU A 47 1.36 -4.46 3.05
CA LEU A 47 0.09 -4.40 2.36
C LEU A 47 -0.61 -5.75 2.46
N TYR A 48 -1.85 -5.75 2.96
CA TYR A 48 -2.67 -6.94 3.14
C TYR A 48 -3.92 -6.86 2.27
N SER A 49 -4.39 -8.00 1.80
CA SER A 49 -5.74 -8.12 1.26
C SER A 49 -6.75 -8.26 2.40
N VAL A 50 -7.86 -7.54 2.32
CA VAL A 50 -8.99 -7.67 3.24
C VAL A 50 -10.11 -8.45 2.54
N PRO A 51 -10.66 -9.51 3.17
CA PRO A 51 -11.79 -10.25 2.63
C PRO A 51 -13.06 -9.39 2.50
N ASN A 52 -13.85 -9.57 1.44
CA ASN A 52 -15.06 -8.74 1.19
C ASN A 52 -16.13 -8.88 2.29
N ASN A 53 -16.12 -9.97 3.07
CA ASN A 53 -17.01 -10.17 4.21
C ASN A 53 -16.53 -9.47 5.49
N GLN A 54 -15.42 -8.72 5.43
CA GLN A 54 -14.91 -7.89 6.49
C GLN A 54 -14.92 -6.43 6.02
N SER A 55 -15.45 -5.52 6.84
CA SER A 55 -15.34 -4.09 6.57
C SER A 55 -13.90 -3.64 6.78
N LEU A 56 -13.35 -2.94 5.79
CA LEU A 56 -12.02 -2.32 5.88
C LEU A 56 -11.90 -1.41 7.12
N ASP A 57 -12.99 -0.76 7.52
CA ASP A 57 -12.97 0.16 8.65
C ASP A 57 -12.96 -0.51 10.03
N ASP A 58 -13.36 -1.79 10.07
CA ASP A 58 -13.43 -2.61 11.29
C ASP A 58 -12.18 -3.48 11.49
N VAL A 59 -11.21 -3.41 10.58
CA VAL A 59 -9.96 -4.16 10.70
C VAL A 59 -9.10 -3.57 11.81
N SER A 60 -9.14 -4.22 12.97
CA SER A 60 -8.34 -3.85 14.16
C SER A 60 -7.08 -4.70 14.34
N SER A 61 -6.92 -5.75 13.55
CA SER A 61 -5.78 -6.66 13.59
C SER A 61 -5.47 -7.24 12.21
N VAL A 62 -4.19 -7.53 11.95
CA VAL A 62 -3.74 -8.23 10.73
C VAL A 62 -3.78 -9.75 10.87
N VAL A 63 -4.13 -10.28 12.05
CA VAL A 63 -4.23 -11.73 12.27
C VAL A 63 -5.31 -12.31 11.34
N GLY A 64 -4.91 -13.30 10.53
CA GLY A 64 -5.80 -13.94 9.55
C GLY A 64 -5.90 -13.21 8.20
N LEU A 65 -5.28 -12.03 8.06
CA LEU A 65 -5.18 -11.37 6.75
C LEU A 65 -4.02 -11.94 5.95
N ASN A 66 -4.19 -12.01 4.63
CA ASN A 66 -3.13 -12.42 3.73
C ASN A 66 -2.25 -11.22 3.36
N MET A 67 -0.96 -11.29 3.72
CA MET A 67 0.02 -10.28 3.30
C MET A 67 0.32 -10.46 1.81
N LEU A 68 0.18 -9.39 1.03
CA LEU A 68 0.50 -9.38 -0.39
C LEU A 68 1.97 -9.01 -0.64
N THR A 69 2.48 -8.02 0.10
CA THR A 69 3.85 -7.51 -0.05
C THR A 69 4.23 -6.62 1.12
N ARG A 70 5.54 -6.46 1.35
CA ARG A 70 6.08 -5.33 2.11
C ARG A 70 6.10 -4.07 1.27
N THR A 71 6.19 -2.94 1.94
CA THR A 71 6.17 -1.62 1.31
C THR A 71 7.21 -0.68 1.91
N GLN A 72 7.65 0.27 1.09
CA GLN A 72 8.45 1.41 1.51
C GLN A 72 7.81 2.70 1.00
N GLU A 73 7.31 3.52 1.91
CA GLU A 73 6.83 4.86 1.59
C GLU A 73 8.00 5.83 1.64
N LEU A 74 8.27 6.46 0.49
CA LEU A 74 9.22 7.56 0.42
C LEU A 74 8.59 8.86 0.87
N PRO A 75 9.40 9.76 1.41
CA PRO A 75 8.92 11.03 1.87
C PRO A 75 8.72 12.01 0.73
N PHE A 76 7.81 12.94 0.94
CA PHE A 76 7.59 14.10 0.09
C PHE A 76 7.96 15.37 0.87
N GLU A 77 8.68 16.36 0.33
CA GLU A 77 8.95 17.65 1.03
C GLU A 77 9.44 17.51 2.50
N ASP A 78 10.64 16.95 2.72
CA ASP A 78 11.36 16.96 4.03
C ASP A 78 10.71 16.26 5.24
N ASN A 79 9.84 15.28 5.04
CA ASN A 79 9.35 14.38 6.11
C ASN A 79 8.48 14.98 7.23
N ALA A 80 7.93 16.18 7.06
CA ALA A 80 6.92 16.67 7.99
C ALA A 80 5.67 15.76 8.01
N SER A 81 5.30 15.26 9.19
CA SER A 81 4.08 14.46 9.38
C SER A 81 2.85 15.21 8.85
N GLY A 82 1.99 14.54 8.08
CA GLY A 82 0.82 15.13 7.43
C GLY A 82 1.10 15.94 6.15
N ARG A 83 2.37 16.17 5.80
CA ARG A 83 2.78 16.76 4.51
C ARG A 83 3.53 15.74 3.66
N SER A 84 4.36 14.94 4.30
CA SER A 84 5.35 14.07 3.67
C SER A 84 4.98 12.60 3.68
N SER A 85 4.18 12.21 4.67
CA SER A 85 3.54 10.91 4.77
C SER A 85 2.09 10.98 4.28
N ILE A 86 1.57 9.89 3.72
CA ILE A 86 0.16 9.78 3.36
C ILE A 86 -0.64 9.73 4.67
N PRO A 87 -1.62 10.61 4.91
CA PRO A 87 -2.39 10.55 6.16
C PRO A 87 -3.06 9.19 6.35
N THR A 88 -3.33 8.82 7.61
CA THR A 88 -4.17 7.65 7.89
C THR A 88 -5.59 7.93 7.42
N GLY A 89 -6.22 6.94 6.81
CA GLY A 89 -7.57 7.08 6.27
C GLY A 89 -7.89 6.04 5.22
N THR A 90 -9.11 6.09 4.69
CA THR A 90 -9.58 5.22 3.62
C THR A 90 -9.63 6.02 2.31
N TYR A 91 -9.01 5.48 1.28
CA TYR A 91 -8.83 6.12 -0.02
C TYR A 91 -9.38 5.24 -1.13
N SER A 92 -10.00 5.86 -2.13
CA SER A 92 -10.26 5.19 -3.41
C SER A 92 -8.99 5.16 -4.25
N ALA A 93 -8.83 4.16 -5.10
CA ALA A 93 -7.71 4.05 -6.02
C ALA A 93 -8.15 3.64 -7.44
N ASN A 94 -7.35 4.03 -8.43
CA ASN A 94 -7.49 3.59 -9.82
C ASN A 94 -6.27 2.78 -10.25
N ILE A 95 -6.47 1.82 -11.17
CA ILE A 95 -5.38 1.16 -11.87
C ILE A 95 -4.81 2.11 -12.93
N ARG A 96 -3.49 2.22 -13.01
CA ARG A 96 -2.79 2.86 -14.12
C ARG A 96 -1.84 1.88 -14.79
N GLU A 97 -1.82 1.93 -16.13
CA GLU A 97 -0.89 1.16 -16.95
C GLU A 97 -0.07 2.10 -17.83
N ASP A 98 1.20 2.26 -17.50
CA ASP A 98 2.12 3.17 -18.21
C ASP A 98 2.89 2.46 -19.34
N GLN A 99 2.33 1.39 -19.90
CA GLN A 99 2.99 0.55 -20.92
C GLN A 99 3.37 1.34 -22.19
N THR A 100 2.72 2.48 -22.44
CA THR A 100 2.99 3.35 -23.59
C THR A 100 4.26 4.18 -23.44
N LYS A 101 4.88 4.21 -22.25
CA LYS A 101 6.15 4.93 -22.03
C LYS A 101 7.33 4.10 -22.53
N SER A 102 8.20 4.71 -23.32
CA SER A 102 9.37 4.05 -23.94
C SER A 102 10.28 3.35 -22.93
N TRP A 103 10.44 3.90 -21.73
CA TRP A 103 11.25 3.35 -20.65
C TRP A 103 10.58 2.18 -19.88
N MET A 104 9.32 1.87 -20.18
CA MET A 104 8.55 0.74 -19.63
C MET A 104 8.28 -0.38 -20.65
N GLN A 105 8.67 -0.19 -21.91
CA GLN A 105 8.49 -1.19 -22.97
C GLN A 105 9.22 -2.50 -22.60
N GLY A 106 8.51 -3.62 -22.72
CA GLY A 106 9.03 -4.95 -22.39
C GLY A 106 9.01 -5.32 -20.91
N LYS A 107 8.48 -4.46 -20.02
CA LYS A 107 8.37 -4.72 -18.57
C LYS A 107 6.95 -4.45 -18.05
N PRO A 108 5.93 -5.23 -18.49
CA PRO A 108 4.53 -4.97 -18.18
C PRO A 108 4.23 -4.97 -16.68
N ASP A 109 4.93 -5.80 -15.90
CA ASP A 109 4.83 -5.83 -14.43
C ASP A 109 5.23 -4.51 -13.77
N ARG A 110 6.13 -3.76 -14.38
CA ARG A 110 6.63 -2.48 -13.86
C ARG A 110 5.76 -1.30 -14.27
N ALA A 111 4.98 -1.45 -15.34
CA ALA A 111 4.12 -0.41 -15.87
C ALA A 111 2.82 -0.22 -15.07
N TRP A 112 2.43 -1.19 -14.24
CA TRP A 112 1.17 -1.17 -13.50
C TRP A 112 1.30 -0.54 -12.13
N ARG A 113 0.29 0.23 -11.74
CA ARG A 113 0.26 0.99 -10.49
C ARG A 113 -1.16 1.10 -9.96
N LEU A 114 -1.29 1.29 -8.65
CA LEU A 114 -2.50 1.85 -8.05
C LEU A 114 -2.24 3.32 -7.74
N GLU A 115 -3.11 4.22 -8.19
CA GLU A 115 -3.04 5.64 -7.87
C GLU A 115 -4.19 6.02 -6.94
N LEU A 116 -3.87 6.60 -5.79
CA LEU A 116 -4.87 7.09 -4.85
C LEU A 116 -5.58 8.34 -5.41
N ILE A 117 -6.89 8.40 -5.19
CA ILE A 117 -7.77 9.47 -5.66
C ILE A 117 -8.05 10.45 -4.51
N ASN A 118 -8.18 11.75 -4.83
CA ASN A 118 -8.57 12.80 -3.89
C ASN A 118 -7.67 12.94 -2.65
N THR A 119 -6.36 12.80 -2.82
CA THR A 119 -5.38 12.79 -1.73
C THR A 119 -4.91 14.18 -1.26
N ASN A 120 -5.75 15.21 -1.38
CA ASN A 120 -5.40 16.59 -1.07
C ASN A 120 -4.73 16.74 0.32
N PRO A 121 -3.64 17.51 0.45
CA PRO A 121 -3.05 18.40 -0.56
C PRO A 121 -2.15 17.70 -1.60
N ARG A 122 -2.00 16.38 -1.51
CA ARG A 122 -1.15 15.59 -2.40
C ARG A 122 -1.97 15.09 -3.59
N SER A 123 -1.29 14.84 -4.70
CA SER A 123 -1.85 14.21 -5.89
C SER A 123 -0.88 13.15 -6.41
N ALA A 124 -1.37 12.23 -7.24
CA ALA A 124 -0.56 11.19 -7.87
C ALA A 124 0.24 10.30 -6.89
N ILE A 125 -0.29 10.05 -5.68
CA ILE A 125 0.29 9.06 -4.78
C ILE A 125 0.06 7.67 -5.38
N GLN A 126 1.14 6.94 -5.66
CA GLN A 126 1.10 5.67 -6.35
C GLN A 126 1.67 4.53 -5.49
N PHE A 127 1.06 3.35 -5.62
CA PHE A 127 1.63 2.07 -5.22
C PHE A 127 2.19 1.43 -6.47
N HIS A 128 3.51 1.26 -6.53
CA HIS A 128 4.17 0.76 -7.74
C HIS A 128 5.49 0.08 -7.44
N TYR A 129 6.05 -0.57 -8.45
CA TYR A 129 7.47 -0.89 -8.46
C TYR A 129 8.30 0.34 -8.83
N GLY A 130 9.37 0.59 -8.07
CA GLY A 130 10.35 1.61 -8.43
C GLY A 130 11.57 1.56 -7.51
N LYS A 131 12.77 1.58 -8.11
CA LYS A 131 14.03 1.79 -7.38
C LYS A 131 14.55 3.23 -7.55
N ASP A 132 13.96 3.99 -8.47
CA ASP A 132 14.37 5.36 -8.78
C ASP A 132 13.77 6.34 -7.76
N LYS A 133 14.63 6.92 -6.94
CA LYS A 133 14.26 7.91 -5.92
C LYS A 133 13.56 9.14 -6.52
N SER A 134 13.92 9.57 -7.72
CA SER A 134 13.37 10.80 -8.34
C SER A 134 11.90 10.66 -8.70
N TRP A 135 11.50 9.48 -9.17
CA TRP A 135 10.12 9.15 -9.53
C TRP A 135 9.33 8.59 -8.34
N SER A 136 9.99 8.00 -7.36
CA SER A 136 9.34 7.36 -6.21
C SER A 136 9.03 8.31 -5.06
N LYS A 137 9.39 9.60 -5.13
CA LYS A 137 9.16 10.55 -4.03
C LYS A 137 7.68 10.61 -3.66
N GLY A 138 7.38 10.42 -2.38
CA GLY A 138 6.00 10.41 -1.90
C GLY A 138 5.17 9.18 -2.29
N CYS A 139 5.72 8.22 -3.01
CA CYS A 139 5.00 7.01 -3.40
C CYS A 139 5.25 5.85 -2.44
N VAL A 140 4.42 4.83 -2.54
CA VAL A 140 4.56 3.56 -1.82
C VAL A 140 5.17 2.53 -2.76
N ILE A 141 6.39 2.13 -2.46
CA ILE A 141 7.12 1.14 -3.26
C ILE A 141 6.79 -0.25 -2.76
N LEU A 142 6.39 -1.13 -3.67
CA LEU A 142 6.13 -2.54 -3.38
C LEU A 142 7.47 -3.29 -3.41
N THR A 143 7.89 -3.83 -2.27
CA THR A 143 9.26 -4.37 -2.09
C THR A 143 9.30 -5.90 -2.01
N GLY A 144 8.16 -6.58 -2.13
CA GLY A 144 8.07 -8.05 -2.07
C GLY A 144 8.12 -8.59 -0.64
N ASN A 145 8.56 -9.83 -0.48
CA ASN A 145 8.52 -10.53 0.82
C ASN A 145 9.78 -10.33 1.67
N THR A 146 10.81 -9.67 1.14
CA THR A 146 12.10 -9.49 1.79
C THR A 146 12.40 -8.01 2.03
N ASP A 147 12.98 -7.68 3.19
CA ASP A 147 13.37 -6.31 3.55
C ASP A 147 14.49 -5.72 2.67
N ASN A 148 15.14 -6.57 1.86
CA ASN A 148 16.33 -6.22 1.07
C ASN A 148 16.06 -5.81 -0.39
N VAL A 149 14.79 -5.73 -0.81
CA VAL A 149 14.42 -5.48 -2.22
C VAL A 149 13.76 -4.10 -2.42
N GLY A 150 13.84 -3.24 -1.40
CA GLY A 150 13.39 -1.86 -1.43
C GLY A 150 14.28 -0.90 -2.21
N LEU A 151 14.19 0.40 -1.90
CA LEU A 151 15.09 1.44 -2.40
C LEU A 151 16.53 0.96 -2.36
N ILE A 152 17.12 0.70 -3.52
CA ILE A 152 18.52 0.31 -3.60
C ILE A 152 19.34 1.58 -3.70
N CYS A 153 20.27 1.77 -2.76
CA CYS A 153 21.17 2.93 -2.72
C CYS A 153 22.19 2.94 -3.88
N ARG A 154 22.17 1.94 -4.75
CA ARG A 154 23.05 1.76 -5.91
C ARG A 154 22.21 1.39 -7.12
N ALA A 155 22.40 2.12 -8.22
CA ALA A 155 21.96 1.68 -9.53
C ALA A 155 22.67 0.36 -9.87
N GLY A 156 21.93 -0.70 -10.21
CA GLY A 156 22.49 -1.91 -10.83
C GLY A 156 22.33 -3.24 -10.09
N ASP A 157 21.67 -3.33 -8.92
CA ASP A 157 21.42 -4.64 -8.28
C ASP A 157 20.34 -5.45 -9.00
N PRO A 158 20.54 -6.79 -9.14
CA PRO A 158 19.70 -7.64 -9.96
C PRO A 158 18.23 -7.60 -9.53
N ASP A 159 17.39 -7.61 -10.55
CA ASP A 159 15.93 -7.59 -10.47
C ASP A 159 15.42 -8.79 -9.67
N THR A 160 14.61 -8.56 -8.63
CA THR A 160 13.43 -9.43 -8.36
C THR A 160 12.40 -8.78 -7.41
N PRO A 161 11.67 -7.77 -7.86
CA PRO A 161 10.42 -7.31 -7.25
C PRO A 161 9.17 -7.68 -8.07
N ASP A 162 9.33 -8.39 -9.19
CA ASP A 162 8.22 -8.71 -10.10
C ASP A 162 7.10 -9.45 -9.35
N GLY A 163 7.43 -10.35 -8.42
CA GLY A 163 6.44 -11.04 -7.58
C GLY A 163 5.59 -10.13 -6.69
N ALA A 164 6.10 -8.97 -6.26
CA ALA A 164 5.38 -8.03 -5.39
C ALA A 164 4.24 -7.35 -6.14
N VAL A 165 4.54 -6.81 -7.32
CA VAL A 165 3.52 -6.18 -8.18
C VAL A 165 2.56 -7.23 -8.70
N THR A 166 3.05 -8.42 -9.10
CA THR A 166 2.19 -9.51 -9.55
C THR A 166 1.20 -9.95 -8.46
N ALA A 167 1.62 -10.06 -7.19
CA ALA A 167 0.72 -10.44 -6.10
C ALA A 167 -0.42 -9.42 -5.91
N VAL A 168 -0.09 -8.12 -5.87
CA VAL A 168 -1.08 -7.05 -5.73
C VAL A 168 -1.97 -6.97 -6.97
N ARG A 169 -1.40 -7.04 -8.17
CA ARG A 169 -2.15 -7.03 -9.44
C ARG A 169 -3.11 -8.21 -9.52
N ASN A 170 -2.66 -9.43 -9.23
CA ASN A 170 -3.50 -10.63 -9.30
C ASN A 170 -4.67 -10.55 -8.31
N TYR A 171 -4.43 -10.03 -7.10
CA TYR A 171 -5.50 -9.79 -6.15
C TYR A 171 -6.51 -8.76 -6.69
N VAL A 172 -6.03 -7.59 -7.13
CA VAL A 172 -6.90 -6.51 -7.62
C VAL A 172 -7.67 -6.95 -8.87
N ASN A 173 -7.02 -7.52 -9.87
CA ASN A 173 -7.66 -7.96 -11.12
C ASN A 173 -8.61 -9.15 -10.89
N GLY A 174 -8.39 -9.97 -9.85
CA GLY A 174 -9.34 -11.01 -9.45
C GLY A 174 -10.61 -10.47 -8.78
N LYS A 175 -10.64 -9.17 -8.46
CA LYS A 175 -11.78 -8.50 -7.83
C LYS A 175 -12.42 -7.48 -8.78
N VAL A 176 -11.63 -6.61 -9.40
CA VAL A 176 -12.11 -5.57 -10.30
C VAL A 176 -12.32 -6.14 -11.70
N ASN A 177 -13.58 -6.37 -12.08
CA ASN A 177 -13.97 -6.97 -13.37
C ASN A 177 -14.88 -6.05 -14.21
N SER A 178 -15.34 -4.93 -13.63
CA SER A 178 -16.29 -4.02 -14.24
C SER A 178 -16.05 -2.57 -13.81
N SER A 179 -16.67 -1.62 -14.51
CA SER A 179 -16.59 -0.19 -14.17
C SER A 179 -17.31 0.18 -12.87
N SER A 180 -18.11 -0.72 -12.30
CA SER A 180 -18.79 -0.54 -11.01
C SER A 180 -17.98 -1.06 -9.82
N ASP A 181 -16.90 -1.82 -10.07
CA ASP A 181 -16.02 -2.28 -9.01
C ASP A 181 -15.10 -1.16 -8.55
N SER A 182 -14.81 -1.12 -7.24
CA SER A 182 -13.94 -0.11 -6.65
C SER A 182 -12.69 -0.71 -6.04
N ILE A 183 -11.64 0.10 -5.92
CA ILE A 183 -10.45 -0.25 -5.15
C ILE A 183 -10.43 0.68 -3.94
N ARG A 184 -10.44 0.10 -2.74
CA ARG A 184 -10.36 0.84 -1.49
C ARG A 184 -9.11 0.44 -0.73
N ILE A 185 -8.35 1.44 -0.31
CA ILE A 185 -7.11 1.26 0.43
C ILE A 185 -7.23 2.02 1.74
N ARG A 186 -7.11 1.32 2.86
CA ARG A 186 -7.03 1.94 4.18
C ARG A 186 -5.58 1.96 4.64
N ILE A 187 -5.14 3.13 5.05
CA ILE A 187 -3.80 3.37 5.55
C ILE A 187 -3.91 3.61 7.04
N VAL A 188 -3.20 2.79 7.82
CA VAL A 188 -3.12 2.91 9.27
C VAL A 188 -1.67 2.94 9.71
N GLU A 189 -1.38 3.73 10.74
CA GLU A 189 -0.13 3.64 11.47
C GLU A 189 -0.31 2.66 12.60
N TRP A 190 0.62 1.72 12.71
CA TRP A 190 0.66 0.81 13.85
C TRP A 190 1.94 1.06 14.63
N SER A 191 1.79 1.64 15.82
CA SER A 191 2.81 1.58 16.85
C SER A 191 2.65 0.25 17.58
N VAL A 192 3.52 -0.73 17.29
CA VAL A 192 3.69 -1.83 18.22
C VAL A 192 4.32 -1.18 19.46
N SER A 193 3.52 -0.99 20.52
CA SER A 193 4.12 -0.80 21.84
C SER A 193 4.77 -2.13 22.18
N GLU A 194 6.10 -2.17 22.04
CA GLU A 194 6.92 -3.21 22.67
C GLU A 194 6.54 -3.36 24.15
#